data_AF-A0A849DHT7-F1
#
_entry.id   AF-A0A849DHT7-F1
#
_cell.length_a   1.000
_cell.length_b   1.000
_cell.length_c   1.000
_cell.angle_alpha   90.00
_cell.angle_beta   90.00
_cell.angle_gamma   90.00
#
_symmetry.space_group_name_H-M   'P 1'
#
loop_
_entity.id
_entity.type
_entity.pdbx_description
1 polymer ?
#
loop_
_entity_poly.entity_id
_entity_poly.type
_entity_poly.pdbx_seq_one_letter_code
_entity_poly.pdbx_strand_id
1 'polypeptide(L)'
;PAAVPAAPPAAQSGVARASAAVAQVPQLPEAAPAVAPRTPSELRIRLPQVLCWQAATLLVLLAMGRGPVETAVAATVAGAVLLATVVPWRGHWLYWWLWLRLGYLARRRHFAPGDDTADPRRFLIGVLEPAVVLGAVTVNDETGATIAHPAGLTAVLEVRAGDHTLFAPVPRPLPMPWSVLPVAESGSPPTVVQLIVQIGSPPVVLGDAGCTVESYRTLTGGAVPARRRSWIAVQVRRTPEAFHDTQLRPALVGAVKRVRRRLRQKNLPARLLTEDNLLTASAIAACFDERRPGQAGVYGRGHGHGEAHETWRGWTTGQLPQTSYRISRWPDGGFPLDQLLRQVPATAVTLGMAALRDPAQSAREDDVELEMVIRLAATNEAALKVAGTRLAALLHAVGGAAERLDGRHRAALLATVPFGGFLG
;
A
#
# COMPACT_ATOMS: atom_id res chain seq x y z
N PRO A 1 -35.11 -77.61 26.31
CA PRO A 1 -34.00 -76.84 26.90
C PRO A 1 -32.97 -76.51 25.82
N ALA A 2 -32.58 -75.24 25.74
CA ALA A 2 -32.17 -74.52 24.53
C ALA A 2 -30.84 -74.96 23.88
N ALA A 3 -30.83 -74.88 22.55
CA ALA A 3 -29.68 -75.03 21.66
C ALA A 3 -28.77 -73.79 21.70
N VAL A 4 -27.46 -74.02 21.64
CA VAL A 4 -26.40 -73.00 21.50
C VAL A 4 -25.90 -73.02 20.05
N PRO A 5 -25.87 -71.88 19.32
CA PRO A 5 -25.50 -71.86 17.91
C PRO A 5 -23.99 -71.71 17.69
N ALA A 6 -23.55 -72.30 16.58
CA ALA A 6 -22.18 -72.38 16.10
C ALA A 6 -21.61 -71.05 15.57
N ALA A 7 -20.30 -70.91 15.70
CA ALA A 7 -19.51 -69.77 15.24
C ALA A 7 -19.33 -69.73 13.71
N PRO A 8 -19.36 -68.56 13.07
CA PRO A 8 -19.10 -68.41 11.63
C PRO A 8 -17.60 -68.35 11.27
N PRO A 9 -17.24 -68.71 10.02
CA PRO A 9 -15.86 -68.93 9.58
C PRO A 9 -15.10 -67.64 9.20
N ALA A 10 -13.78 -67.73 9.30
CA ALA A 10 -12.81 -66.68 8.97
C ALA A 10 -12.84 -66.30 7.47
N ALA A 11 -12.99 -64.99 7.21
CA ALA A 11 -12.96 -64.40 5.88
C ALA A 11 -11.52 -64.28 5.34
N GLN A 12 -11.33 -64.77 4.13
CA GLN A 12 -10.12 -64.67 3.34
C GLN A 12 -9.89 -63.21 2.92
N SER A 13 -8.75 -62.62 3.30
CA SER A 13 -8.34 -61.29 2.84
C SER A 13 -7.75 -61.38 1.44
N GLY A 14 -8.51 -60.92 0.44
CA GLY A 14 -8.05 -60.74 -0.93
C GLY A 14 -6.95 -59.68 -1.02
N VAL A 15 -5.80 -60.09 -1.53
CA VAL A 15 -4.69 -59.23 -1.92
C VAL A 15 -5.08 -58.48 -3.20
N ALA A 16 -5.67 -57.30 -3.04
CA ALA A 16 -5.90 -56.35 -4.14
C ALA A 16 -4.68 -55.44 -4.30
N ARG A 17 -4.06 -55.53 -5.49
CA ARG A 17 -2.92 -54.74 -5.97
C ARG A 17 -3.11 -53.24 -5.70
N ALA A 18 -2.25 -52.67 -4.86
CA ALA A 18 -2.06 -51.23 -4.78
C ALA A 18 -1.41 -50.76 -6.09
N SER A 19 -2.21 -50.13 -6.95
CA SER A 19 -1.73 -49.39 -8.10
C SER A 19 -0.91 -48.21 -7.59
N ALA A 20 0.38 -48.19 -7.93
CA ALA A 20 1.31 -47.13 -7.55
C ALA A 20 0.81 -45.79 -8.12
N ALA A 21 0.20 -44.98 -7.24
CA ALA A 21 -0.06 -43.58 -7.51
C ALA A 21 1.29 -42.90 -7.74
N VAL A 22 1.54 -42.54 -9.00
CA VAL A 22 2.64 -41.67 -9.41
C VAL A 22 2.60 -40.44 -8.52
N ALA A 23 3.56 -40.36 -7.60
CA ALA A 23 3.78 -39.18 -6.78
C ALA A 23 4.04 -38.01 -7.73
N GLN A 24 3.04 -37.13 -7.87
CA GLN A 24 3.20 -35.84 -8.53
C GLN A 24 4.29 -35.08 -7.77
N VAL A 25 5.43 -34.92 -8.44
CA VAL A 25 6.48 -33.99 -8.04
C VAL A 25 5.83 -32.62 -7.82
N PRO A 26 6.02 -31.97 -6.66
CA PRO A 26 5.51 -30.62 -6.44
C PRO A 26 6.01 -29.71 -7.55
N GLN A 27 5.10 -29.13 -8.32
CA GLN A 27 5.45 -28.14 -9.34
C GLN A 27 6.22 -27.01 -8.66
N LEU A 28 7.45 -26.75 -9.13
CA LEU A 28 8.22 -25.58 -8.73
C LEU A 28 7.34 -24.33 -8.92
N PRO A 29 7.36 -23.36 -7.98
CA PRO A 29 6.61 -22.12 -8.13
C PRO A 29 6.99 -21.43 -9.43
N GLU A 30 5.96 -21.06 -10.19
CA GLU A 30 6.00 -20.23 -11.40
C GLU A 30 7.06 -19.13 -11.25
N ALA A 31 8.07 -19.13 -12.14
CA ALA A 31 9.21 -18.24 -12.07
C ALA A 31 8.73 -16.79 -11.98
N ALA A 32 9.15 -16.08 -10.94
CA ALA A 32 8.85 -14.66 -10.82
C ALA A 32 9.46 -13.94 -12.04
N PRO A 33 8.71 -13.01 -12.69
CA PRO A 33 9.28 -12.19 -13.76
C PRO A 33 10.51 -11.45 -13.23
N ALA A 34 11.38 -10.98 -14.12
CA ALA A 34 12.47 -10.09 -13.74
C ALA A 34 11.84 -8.82 -13.12
N VAL A 35 11.80 -8.77 -11.79
CA VAL A 35 11.27 -7.65 -11.02
C VAL A 35 12.36 -6.59 -11.00
N ALA A 36 12.16 -5.50 -11.73
CA ALA A 36 12.95 -4.30 -11.54
C ALA A 36 12.31 -3.52 -10.38
N PRO A 37 12.94 -3.45 -9.19
CA PRO A 37 12.49 -2.49 -8.19
C PRO A 37 12.57 -1.10 -8.82
N ARG A 38 11.54 -0.25 -8.59
CA ARG A 38 11.65 1.16 -8.96
C ARG A 38 12.79 1.76 -8.16
N THR A 39 13.97 1.80 -8.75
CA THR A 39 15.01 2.70 -8.30
C THR A 39 14.44 4.08 -8.61
N PRO A 40 14.14 4.94 -7.62
CA PRO A 40 14.06 6.37 -7.91
C PRO A 40 15.27 6.71 -8.76
N SER A 41 15.11 7.57 -9.77
CA SER A 41 16.07 7.88 -10.83
C SER A 41 17.37 8.55 -10.33
N GLU A 42 18.00 7.97 -9.31
CA GLU A 42 19.00 8.51 -8.39
C GLU A 42 20.43 8.27 -8.89
N LEU A 43 20.60 7.69 -10.09
CA LEU A 43 21.90 7.29 -10.65
C LEU A 43 22.26 7.96 -11.98
N ARG A 44 21.72 9.14 -12.27
CA ARG A 44 22.36 10.05 -13.25
C ARG A 44 22.80 11.27 -12.47
N ILE A 45 24.04 11.70 -12.62
CA ILE A 45 24.51 13.03 -12.21
C ILE A 45 23.47 14.01 -12.77
N ARG A 46 22.61 14.52 -11.89
CA ARG A 46 21.43 15.25 -12.34
C ARG A 46 21.91 16.64 -12.71
N LEU A 47 21.45 17.16 -13.86
CA LEU A 47 21.61 18.55 -14.29
C LEU A 47 21.62 19.60 -13.14
N PRO A 48 20.74 19.52 -12.12
CA PRO A 48 20.81 20.40 -10.94
C PRO A 48 22.13 20.37 -10.16
N GLN A 49 22.82 19.23 -10.05
CA GLN A 49 24.11 19.14 -9.37
C GLN A 49 25.20 19.91 -10.14
N VAL A 50 25.20 19.79 -11.47
CA VAL A 50 26.10 20.56 -12.34
C VAL A 50 25.79 22.06 -12.24
N LEU A 51 24.51 22.44 -12.25
CA LEU A 51 24.08 23.83 -12.07
C LEU A 51 24.49 24.38 -10.69
N CYS A 52 24.37 23.60 -9.62
CA CYS A 52 24.85 24.01 -8.29
C CYS A 52 26.36 24.21 -8.27
N TRP A 53 27.13 23.33 -8.92
CA TRP A 53 28.59 23.48 -9.02
C TRP A 53 28.97 24.72 -9.84
N GLN A 54 28.28 24.98 -10.96
CA GLN A 54 28.47 26.19 -11.77
C GLN A 54 28.12 27.46 -10.97
N ALA A 55 26.98 27.48 -10.26
CA ALA A 55 26.56 28.61 -9.44
C ALA A 55 27.54 28.88 -8.29
N ALA A 56 28.02 27.83 -7.60
CA ALA A 56 29.03 27.96 -6.54
C ALA A 56 30.34 28.54 -7.08
N THR A 57 30.79 28.08 -8.26
CA THR A 57 31.99 28.60 -8.93
C THR A 57 31.81 30.07 -9.29
N LEU A 58 30.66 30.43 -9.88
CA LEU A 58 30.34 31.80 -10.27
C LEU A 58 30.28 32.75 -9.05
N LEU A 59 29.72 32.29 -7.93
CA LEU A 59 29.60 33.06 -6.70
C LEU A 59 30.98 33.37 -6.09
N VAL A 60 31.91 32.41 -6.11
CA VAL A 60 33.31 32.63 -5.69
C VAL A 60 34.02 33.59 -6.63
N LEU A 61 33.85 33.44 -7.95
CA LEU A 61 34.45 34.33 -8.95
C LEU A 61 33.92 35.78 -8.83
N LEU A 62 32.63 35.97 -8.55
CA LEU A 62 32.04 37.30 -8.37
C LEU A 62 32.48 37.97 -7.05
N ALA A 63 32.86 37.20 -6.04
CA ALA A 63 33.36 37.74 -4.79
C ALA A 63 34.85 38.13 -4.87
N MET A 64 35.60 37.54 -5.81
CA MET A 64 36.99 37.93 -6.06
C MET A 64 37.06 39.41 -6.46
N GLY A 65 37.69 40.22 -5.59
CA GLY A 65 37.87 41.66 -5.80
C GLY A 65 36.95 42.57 -4.98
N ARG A 66 35.99 42.03 -4.20
CA ARG A 66 35.10 42.84 -3.34
C ARG A 66 35.52 42.94 -1.87
N GLY A 67 36.55 42.20 -1.46
CA GLY A 67 37.14 42.27 -0.12
C GLY A 67 37.17 40.92 0.62
N PRO A 68 38.02 40.77 1.65
CA PRO A 68 38.29 39.48 2.29
C PRO A 68 37.07 38.86 2.97
N VAL A 69 36.20 39.69 3.56
CA VAL A 69 34.97 39.23 4.24
C VAL A 69 33.98 38.66 3.23
N GLU A 70 33.74 39.36 2.11
CA GLU A 70 32.82 38.89 1.06
C GLU A 70 33.33 37.60 0.42
N THR A 71 34.64 37.48 0.16
CA THR A 71 35.23 36.23 -0.34
C THR A 71 35.10 35.08 0.66
N ALA A 72 35.26 35.33 1.96
CA ALA A 72 35.13 34.30 2.98
C ALA A 72 33.69 33.80 3.10
N VAL A 73 32.71 34.71 3.06
CA VAL A 73 31.28 34.36 3.06
C VAL A 73 30.94 33.56 1.80
N ALA A 74 31.36 34.03 0.63
CA ALA A 74 31.15 33.35 -0.66
C ALA A 74 31.76 31.94 -0.68
N ALA A 75 33.01 31.80 -0.24
CA ALA A 75 33.68 30.51 -0.15
C ALA A 75 32.99 29.57 0.85
N THR A 76 32.50 30.08 1.98
CA THR A 76 31.76 29.30 2.98
C THR A 76 30.44 28.77 2.41
N VAL A 77 29.68 29.63 1.72
CA VAL A 77 28.43 29.24 1.05
C VAL A 77 28.69 28.23 -0.06
N ALA A 78 29.70 28.46 -0.90
CA ALA A 78 30.10 27.53 -1.96
C ALA A 78 30.53 26.17 -1.39
N GLY A 79 31.33 26.17 -0.32
CA GLY A 79 31.73 24.96 0.40
C GLY A 79 30.53 24.19 0.97
N ALA A 80 29.57 24.89 1.57
CA ALA A 80 28.34 24.27 2.07
C ALA A 80 27.48 23.65 0.96
N VAL A 81 27.36 24.32 -0.19
CA VAL A 81 26.65 23.79 -1.38
C VAL A 81 27.34 22.55 -1.94
N LEU A 82 28.68 22.57 -2.06
CA LEU A 82 29.45 21.43 -2.51
C LEU A 82 29.31 20.25 -1.53
N LEU A 83 29.46 20.49 -0.23
CA LEU A 83 29.29 19.47 0.79
C LEU A 83 27.87 18.87 0.76
N ALA A 84 26.85 19.70 0.55
CA ALA A 84 25.47 19.26 0.42
C ALA A 84 25.19 18.42 -0.85
N THR A 85 26.01 18.57 -1.89
CA THR A 85 25.89 17.80 -3.13
C THR A 85 26.73 16.53 -3.15
N VAL A 86 27.70 16.39 -2.24
CA VAL A 86 28.65 15.25 -2.21
C VAL A 86 28.45 14.33 -0.99
N VAL A 87 27.76 14.75 0.07
CA VAL A 87 27.56 13.91 1.25
C VAL A 87 26.26 13.09 1.11
N PRO A 88 26.34 11.75 0.94
CA PRO A 88 25.19 10.87 1.08
C PRO A 88 24.84 10.71 2.57
N TRP A 89 23.61 11.03 2.95
CA TRP A 89 23.06 10.80 4.28
C TRP A 89 21.82 9.92 4.20
N ARG A 90 21.85 8.76 4.89
CA ARG A 90 20.73 7.78 4.91
C ARG A 90 20.31 7.28 3.51
N GLY A 91 21.27 7.11 2.60
CA GLY A 91 21.01 6.62 1.25
C GLY A 91 20.55 7.70 0.26
N HIS A 92 20.41 8.95 0.69
CA HIS A 92 20.06 10.09 -0.16
C HIS A 92 21.07 11.22 0.00
N TRP A 93 21.26 12.04 -1.03
CA TRP A 93 22.14 13.22 -0.96
C TRP A 93 21.52 14.31 -0.07
N LEU A 94 22.33 15.12 0.62
CA LEU A 94 21.83 16.16 1.53
C LEU A 94 20.90 17.17 0.85
N TYR A 95 21.17 17.53 -0.41
CA TYR A 95 20.29 18.42 -1.18
C TYR A 95 18.87 17.85 -1.35
N TRP A 96 18.74 16.52 -1.47
CA TRP A 96 17.44 15.86 -1.57
C TRP A 96 16.66 16.02 -0.27
N TRP A 97 17.33 15.82 0.87
CA TRP A 97 16.73 16.04 2.19
C TRP A 97 16.33 17.51 2.40
N LEU A 98 17.15 18.46 1.95
CA LEU A 98 16.84 19.88 2.03
C LEU A 98 15.59 20.20 1.20
N TRP A 99 15.54 19.74 -0.05
CA TRP A 99 14.40 19.96 -0.94
C TRP A 99 13.12 19.32 -0.40
N LEU A 100 13.22 18.10 0.12
CA LEU A 100 12.12 17.41 0.77
C LEU A 100 11.63 18.17 2.01
N ARG A 101 12.55 18.70 2.82
CA ARG A 101 12.22 19.48 4.02
C ARG A 101 11.57 20.81 3.66
N LEU A 102 12.06 21.51 2.64
CA LEU A 102 11.44 22.73 2.13
C LEU A 102 10.02 22.46 1.60
N GLY A 103 9.84 21.41 0.79
CA GLY A 103 8.52 21.00 0.30
C GLY A 103 7.56 20.60 1.43
N TYR A 104 8.07 19.94 2.47
CA TYR A 104 7.29 19.63 3.68
C TYR A 104 6.88 20.89 4.45
N LEU A 105 7.77 21.88 4.59
CA LEU A 105 7.47 23.13 5.30
C LEU A 105 6.51 24.02 4.52
N ALA A 106 6.58 24.02 3.19
CA ALA A 106 5.75 24.83 2.32
C ALA A 106 4.30 24.33 2.19
N ARG A 107 4.03 23.04 2.45
CA ARG A 107 2.70 22.44 2.27
C ARG A 107 1.82 22.52 3.52
N ARG A 108 0.51 22.44 3.30
CA ARG A 108 -0.48 22.27 4.38
C ARG A 108 -0.29 20.91 5.05
N ARG A 109 -0.32 20.91 6.38
CA ARG A 109 -0.04 19.74 7.23
C ARG A 109 -1.18 19.40 8.19
N HIS A 110 -2.18 20.27 8.33
CA HIS A 110 -3.37 20.02 9.13
C HIS A 110 -4.58 20.05 8.20
N PHE A 111 -5.45 19.08 8.38
CA PHE A 111 -6.63 18.87 7.58
C PHE A 111 -7.79 18.59 8.53
N ALA A 112 -8.82 19.42 8.47
CA ALA A 112 -10.08 19.19 9.17
C ALA A 112 -11.23 19.28 8.16
N PRO A 113 -12.24 18.41 8.24
CA PRO A 113 -13.42 18.54 7.41
C PRO A 113 -14.12 19.86 7.75
N GLY A 114 -14.54 20.60 6.72
CA GLY A 114 -15.35 21.80 6.94
C GLY A 114 -16.77 21.43 7.37
N ASP A 115 -17.47 22.36 8.02
CA ASP A 115 -18.84 22.15 8.55
C ASP A 115 -19.85 21.77 7.45
N ASP A 116 -19.63 22.22 6.21
CA ASP A 116 -20.47 21.91 5.04
C ASP A 116 -20.19 20.53 4.40
N THR A 117 -19.24 19.76 4.94
CA THR A 117 -18.88 18.46 4.38
C THR A 117 -19.94 17.41 4.71
N ALA A 118 -20.81 17.10 3.74
CA ALA A 118 -21.87 16.10 3.93
C ALA A 118 -21.33 14.70 4.32
N ASP A 119 -20.24 14.26 3.67
CA ASP A 119 -19.57 12.97 3.91
C ASP A 119 -18.06 13.16 4.22
N PRO A 120 -17.61 12.93 5.48
CA PRO A 120 -16.21 13.02 5.88
C PRO A 120 -15.25 12.12 5.09
N ARG A 121 -15.73 11.01 4.50
CA ARG A 121 -14.89 10.10 3.69
C ARG A 121 -14.48 10.74 2.37
N ARG A 122 -15.33 11.59 1.80
CA ARG A 122 -15.00 12.37 0.58
C ARG A 122 -13.96 13.43 0.87
N PHE A 123 -13.99 14.02 2.07
CA PHE A 123 -12.94 14.93 2.52
C PHE A 123 -11.56 14.25 2.54
N LEU A 124 -11.45 13.03 3.07
CA LEU A 124 -10.20 12.26 3.04
C LEU A 124 -9.66 12.12 1.61
N ILE A 125 -10.51 11.78 0.64
CA ILE A 125 -10.09 11.64 -0.75
C ILE A 125 -9.55 12.96 -1.30
N GLY A 126 -10.28 14.07 -1.08
CA GLY A 126 -9.84 15.41 -1.53
C GLY A 126 -8.56 15.88 -0.83
N VAL A 127 -8.34 15.49 0.43
CA VAL A 127 -7.09 15.73 1.15
C VAL A 127 -5.94 14.95 0.54
N LEU A 128 -6.17 13.72 0.08
CA LEU A 128 -5.10 12.91 -0.51
C LEU A 128 -4.77 13.39 -1.92
N GLU A 129 -5.77 13.52 -2.80
CA GLU A 129 -5.63 13.99 -4.17
C GLU A 129 -6.79 14.94 -4.54
N PRO A 130 -6.56 16.27 -4.55
CA PRO A 130 -7.63 17.26 -4.76
C PRO A 130 -8.31 17.16 -6.13
N ALA A 131 -7.61 16.63 -7.14
CA ALA A 131 -8.14 16.49 -8.49
C ALA A 131 -8.91 15.16 -8.71
N VAL A 132 -9.26 14.44 -7.64
CA VAL A 132 -10.06 13.23 -7.75
C VAL A 132 -11.52 13.56 -8.07
N VAL A 133 -12.05 12.88 -9.10
CA VAL A 133 -13.47 12.86 -9.43
C VAL A 133 -13.99 11.43 -9.35
N LEU A 134 -15.10 11.23 -8.64
CA LEU A 134 -15.81 9.96 -8.58
C LEU A 134 -16.76 9.83 -9.78
N GLY A 135 -16.78 8.64 -10.38
CA GLY A 135 -17.68 8.30 -11.47
C GLY A 135 -18.15 6.85 -11.34
N ALA A 136 -18.84 6.37 -12.37
CA ALA A 136 -19.30 4.99 -12.44
C ALA A 136 -18.86 4.32 -13.74
N VAL A 137 -18.65 3.01 -13.66
CA VAL A 137 -18.41 2.13 -14.80
C VAL A 137 -19.20 0.84 -14.63
N THR A 138 -19.75 0.34 -15.72
CA THR A 138 -20.45 -0.94 -15.76
C THR A 138 -19.54 -2.01 -16.37
N VAL A 139 -19.37 -3.13 -15.67
CA VAL A 139 -18.55 -4.26 -16.13
C VAL A 139 -19.31 -5.56 -15.92
N ASN A 140 -19.76 -6.20 -17.02
CA ASN A 140 -20.59 -7.41 -16.99
C ASN A 140 -21.83 -7.23 -16.10
N ASP A 141 -22.60 -6.17 -16.36
CA ASP A 141 -23.84 -5.81 -15.64
C ASP A 141 -23.68 -5.44 -14.15
N GLU A 142 -22.44 -5.35 -13.67
CA GLU A 142 -22.12 -4.85 -12.34
C GLU A 142 -21.63 -3.39 -12.44
N THR A 143 -22.38 -2.47 -11.83
CA THR A 143 -21.98 -1.07 -11.71
C THR A 143 -21.04 -0.89 -10.54
N GLY A 144 -19.86 -0.35 -10.79
CA GLY A 144 -18.91 0.04 -9.76
C GLY A 144 -18.40 1.46 -9.95
N ALA A 145 -17.76 1.96 -8.90
CA ALA A 145 -17.20 3.29 -8.90
C ALA A 145 -15.86 3.32 -9.63
N THR A 146 -15.63 4.44 -10.30
CA THR A 146 -14.34 4.81 -10.86
C THR A 146 -13.81 6.06 -10.17
N ILE A 147 -12.49 6.12 -10.04
CA ILE A 147 -11.77 7.30 -9.57
C ILE A 147 -10.98 7.84 -10.75
N ALA A 148 -11.32 9.04 -11.22
CA ALA A 148 -10.49 9.79 -12.14
C ALA A 148 -9.55 10.67 -11.32
N HIS A 149 -8.26 10.64 -11.64
CA HIS A 149 -7.22 11.48 -11.06
C HIS A 149 -6.28 11.93 -12.19
N PRO A 150 -5.40 12.93 -12.01
CA PRO A 150 -4.57 13.45 -13.10
C PRO A 150 -3.78 12.36 -13.85
N ALA A 151 -3.22 11.39 -13.12
CA ALA A 151 -2.43 10.32 -13.75
C ALA A 151 -3.25 9.22 -14.47
N GLY A 152 -4.58 9.17 -14.36
CA GLY A 152 -5.35 8.05 -14.93
C GLY A 152 -6.78 7.86 -14.42
N LEU A 153 -7.31 6.65 -14.67
CA LEU A 153 -8.62 6.19 -14.22
C LEU A 153 -8.45 4.87 -13.46
N THR A 154 -9.08 4.75 -12.30
CA THR A 154 -8.98 3.59 -11.41
C THR A 154 -10.35 2.98 -11.13
N ALA A 155 -10.44 1.65 -11.07
CA ALA A 155 -11.58 0.91 -10.51
C ALA A 155 -11.09 -0.08 -9.43
N VAL A 156 -11.94 -0.37 -8.45
CA VAL A 156 -11.54 -1.13 -7.25
C VAL A 156 -12.38 -2.38 -7.08
N LEU A 157 -11.70 -3.49 -6.84
CA LEU A 157 -12.27 -4.80 -6.54
C LEU A 157 -12.02 -5.14 -5.07
N GLU A 158 -13.06 -5.49 -4.31
CA GLU A 158 -12.90 -6.17 -3.03
C GLU A 158 -12.66 -7.66 -3.30
N VAL A 159 -11.52 -8.17 -2.82
CA VAL A 159 -11.20 -9.60 -2.88
C VAL A 159 -11.66 -10.24 -1.59
N ARG A 160 -12.64 -11.14 -1.69
CA ARG A 160 -13.12 -11.90 -0.54
C ARG A 160 -12.34 -13.21 -0.47
N ALA A 161 -11.37 -13.26 0.43
CA ALA A 161 -10.67 -14.50 0.74
C ALA A 161 -11.59 -15.43 1.56
N GLY A 162 -12.62 -16.01 0.93
CA GLY A 162 -13.47 -17.07 1.47
C GLY A 162 -13.99 -16.84 2.89
N ASP A 163 -14.99 -15.97 3.06
CA ASP A 163 -15.82 -15.97 4.27
C ASP A 163 -16.70 -17.22 4.27
N HIS A 164 -16.23 -18.29 4.90
CA HIS A 164 -17.11 -19.33 5.45
C HIS A 164 -16.34 -20.12 6.50
N THR A 165 -16.49 -19.61 7.72
CA THR A 165 -16.40 -20.23 9.04
C THR A 165 -15.53 -19.38 9.95
N LEU A 166 -16.06 -19.04 11.11
CA LEU A 166 -15.40 -18.31 12.20
C LEU A 166 -14.13 -19.03 12.74
N PHE A 167 -13.70 -20.12 12.09
CA PHE A 167 -12.65 -21.07 12.48
C PHE A 167 -11.79 -21.55 11.31
N ALA A 168 -11.82 -20.91 10.13
CA ALA A 168 -10.96 -21.33 9.01
C ALA A 168 -9.46 -21.14 9.36
N PRO A 169 -8.62 -22.20 9.41
CA PRO A 169 -7.31 -22.13 10.07
C PRO A 169 -6.24 -21.37 9.27
N VAL A 170 -6.43 -21.14 7.97
CA VAL A 170 -5.40 -20.52 7.12
C VAL A 170 -6.04 -19.58 6.10
N PRO A 171 -5.84 -18.26 6.22
CA PRO A 171 -6.22 -17.31 5.17
C PRO A 171 -5.56 -17.69 3.85
N ARG A 172 -6.36 -17.75 2.77
CA ARG A 172 -5.83 -18.07 1.44
C ARG A 172 -4.74 -17.06 1.04
N PRO A 173 -3.66 -17.52 0.40
CA PRO A 173 -2.62 -16.62 -0.07
C PRO A 173 -3.22 -15.65 -1.10
N LEU A 174 -2.91 -14.37 -0.96
CA LEU A 174 -3.30 -13.38 -1.96
C LEU A 174 -2.37 -13.48 -3.16
N PRO A 175 -2.88 -13.25 -4.38
CA PRO A 175 -2.07 -13.28 -5.57
C PRO A 175 -1.20 -12.03 -5.58
N MET A 176 0.05 -12.22 -5.96
CA MET A 176 0.95 -11.09 -6.19
C MET A 176 0.40 -10.22 -7.33
N PRO A 177 0.48 -8.87 -7.25
CA PRO A 177 -0.16 -7.97 -8.20
C PRO A 177 0.32 -8.15 -9.65
N TRP A 178 1.58 -8.53 -9.87
CA TRP A 178 2.09 -8.83 -11.21
C TRP A 178 1.45 -10.08 -11.84
N SER A 179 1.03 -11.06 -11.03
CA SER A 179 0.40 -12.28 -11.55
C SER A 179 -1.00 -12.05 -12.12
N VAL A 180 -1.67 -10.97 -11.70
CA VAL A 180 -2.99 -10.57 -12.20
C VAL A 180 -2.90 -9.42 -13.20
N LEU A 181 -1.71 -8.84 -13.40
CA LEU A 181 -1.46 -7.71 -14.30
C LEU A 181 -1.69 -8.10 -15.76
N PRO A 182 -2.64 -7.47 -16.48
CA PRO A 182 -2.89 -7.78 -17.89
C PRO A 182 -1.63 -7.72 -18.75
N VAL A 183 -1.58 -8.54 -19.80
CA VAL A 183 -0.51 -8.43 -20.82
C VAL A 183 -0.66 -7.08 -21.50
N ALA A 184 0.47 -6.42 -21.77
CA ALA A 184 0.46 -5.14 -22.46
C ALA A 184 0.17 -5.36 -23.94
N GLU A 185 -0.91 -4.74 -24.44
CA GLU A 185 -1.24 -4.73 -25.87
C GLU A 185 -0.61 -3.48 -26.50
N SER A 186 0.03 -3.62 -27.66
CA SER A 186 0.59 -2.48 -28.39
C SER A 186 -0.50 -1.44 -28.67
N GLY A 187 -0.24 -0.18 -28.31
CA GLY A 187 -1.23 0.90 -28.44
C GLY A 187 -2.30 0.96 -27.34
N SER A 188 -2.14 0.21 -26.24
CA SER A 188 -2.97 0.37 -25.04
C SER A 188 -2.30 1.22 -23.96
N PRO A 189 -3.07 1.90 -23.09
CA PRO A 189 -2.49 2.69 -22.00
C PRO A 189 -1.78 1.79 -20.97
N PRO A 190 -0.70 2.28 -20.32
CA PRO A 190 -0.01 1.55 -19.26
C PRO A 190 -0.98 1.14 -18.15
N THR A 191 -0.92 -0.11 -17.73
CA THR A 191 -1.82 -0.66 -16.71
C THR A 191 -1.08 -0.87 -15.40
N VAL A 192 -1.71 -0.44 -14.31
CA VAL A 192 -1.27 -0.67 -12.93
C VAL A 192 -2.25 -1.60 -12.25
N VAL A 193 -1.73 -2.58 -11.51
CA VAL A 193 -2.52 -3.30 -10.52
C VAL A 193 -1.90 -3.09 -9.15
N GLN A 194 -2.69 -2.52 -8.23
CA GLN A 194 -2.31 -2.29 -6.85
C GLN A 194 -3.07 -3.26 -5.95
N LEU A 195 -2.34 -4.05 -5.17
CA LEU A 195 -2.86 -4.87 -4.08
C LEU A 195 -2.80 -4.06 -2.79
N ILE A 196 -3.95 -3.90 -2.12
CA ILE A 196 -4.03 -3.31 -0.78
C ILE A 196 -4.46 -4.40 0.18
N VAL A 197 -3.68 -4.62 1.24
CA VAL A 197 -4.00 -5.57 2.31
C VAL A 197 -3.95 -4.84 3.63
N GLN A 198 -5.02 -4.94 4.41
CA GLN A 198 -5.02 -4.43 5.78
C GLN A 198 -5.29 -5.55 6.75
N ILE A 199 -4.42 -5.66 7.74
CA ILE A 199 -4.62 -6.52 8.91
C ILE A 199 -4.73 -5.60 10.11
N GLY A 200 -5.82 -5.70 10.86
CA GLY A 200 -5.97 -4.91 12.07
C GLY A 200 -6.93 -5.59 13.04
N SER A 201 -6.94 -5.08 14.26
CA SER A 201 -8.00 -5.42 15.20
C SER A 201 -9.36 -5.05 14.56
N PRO A 202 -10.44 -5.80 14.85
CA PRO A 202 -11.79 -5.40 14.45
C PRO A 202 -12.00 -3.93 14.85
N PRO A 203 -12.72 -3.13 14.05
CA PRO A 203 -12.95 -1.73 14.37
C PRO A 203 -13.58 -1.66 15.75
N VAL A 204 -12.75 -1.28 16.71
CA VAL A 204 -13.20 -0.91 18.03
C VAL A 204 -13.89 0.42 17.80
N VAL A 205 -15.20 0.45 18.05
CA VAL A 205 -15.96 1.68 18.25
C VAL A 205 -15.17 2.45 19.33
N LEU A 206 -14.27 3.35 18.92
CA LEU A 206 -13.43 4.16 19.78
C LEU A 206 -14.36 5.05 20.60
N GLY A 207 -14.75 4.57 21.76
CA GLY A 207 -15.87 5.07 22.56
C GLY A 207 -16.43 4.00 23.50
N ASP A 208 -16.36 2.72 23.09
CA ASP A 208 -16.77 1.55 23.89
C ASP A 208 -15.67 0.46 23.87
N ALA A 209 -14.42 0.91 23.77
CA ALA A 209 -13.24 0.08 23.54
C ALA A 209 -12.97 -0.93 24.67
N GLY A 210 -13.47 -0.67 25.87
CA GLY A 210 -13.39 -1.61 26.98
C GLY A 210 -14.31 -2.81 26.76
N CYS A 211 -15.61 -2.58 26.62
CA CYS A 211 -16.61 -3.65 26.67
C CYS A 211 -16.53 -4.61 25.48
N THR A 212 -16.34 -4.09 24.26
CA THR A 212 -16.33 -4.95 23.06
C THR A 212 -15.04 -5.78 22.97
N VAL A 213 -13.88 -5.17 23.25
CA VAL A 213 -12.60 -5.88 23.23
C VAL A 213 -12.54 -6.90 24.37
N GLU A 214 -13.06 -6.57 25.55
CA GLU A 214 -13.12 -7.50 26.68
C GLU A 214 -14.10 -8.64 26.43
N SER A 215 -15.24 -8.37 25.78
CA SER A 215 -16.20 -9.39 25.35
C SER A 215 -15.56 -10.35 24.34
N TYR A 216 -14.87 -9.84 23.31
CA TYR A 216 -14.13 -10.68 22.37
C TYR A 216 -13.02 -11.46 23.07
N ARG A 217 -12.26 -10.83 23.96
CA ARG A 217 -11.17 -11.46 24.72
C ARG A 217 -11.70 -12.59 25.61
N THR A 218 -12.84 -12.38 26.26
CA THR A 218 -13.51 -13.39 27.10
C THR A 218 -14.01 -14.56 26.26
N LEU A 219 -14.60 -14.29 25.09
CA LEU A 219 -15.11 -15.31 24.17
C LEU A 219 -14.02 -16.10 23.44
N THR A 220 -12.83 -15.51 23.27
CA THR A 220 -11.70 -16.10 22.51
C THR A 220 -10.54 -16.54 23.41
N GLY A 221 -10.72 -16.56 24.73
CA GLY A 221 -9.68 -16.95 25.67
C GLY A 221 -8.42 -16.08 25.61
N GLY A 222 -8.55 -14.79 25.26
CA GLY A 222 -7.44 -13.85 25.18
C GLY A 222 -7.12 -13.32 23.77
N ALA A 223 -7.58 -13.98 22.71
CA ALA A 223 -7.12 -13.74 21.35
C ALA A 223 -8.16 -13.01 20.47
N VAL A 224 -8.08 -11.67 20.40
CA VAL A 224 -8.92 -10.88 19.48
C VAL A 224 -8.54 -11.22 18.03
N PRO A 225 -9.46 -11.75 17.19
CA PRO A 225 -9.11 -12.15 15.83
C PRO A 225 -8.72 -10.94 14.97
N ALA A 226 -7.53 -10.96 14.39
CA ALA A 226 -7.12 -9.95 13.43
C ALA A 226 -7.95 -10.08 12.15
N ARG A 227 -8.67 -9.01 11.78
CA ARG A 227 -9.45 -8.98 10.55
C ARG A 227 -8.54 -8.62 9.38
N ARG A 228 -8.51 -9.48 8.36
CA ARG A 228 -7.84 -9.22 7.08
C ARG A 228 -8.86 -8.71 6.06
N ARG A 229 -8.57 -7.57 5.45
CA ARG A 229 -9.30 -7.04 4.29
C ARG A 229 -8.33 -6.87 3.13
N SER A 230 -8.81 -7.12 1.92
CA SER A 230 -8.00 -7.04 0.71
C SER A 230 -8.76 -6.40 -0.44
N TRP A 231 -8.09 -5.47 -1.11
CA TRP A 231 -8.60 -4.79 -2.30
C TRP A 231 -7.58 -4.87 -3.42
N ILE A 232 -8.07 -4.88 -4.65
CA ILE A 232 -7.26 -4.75 -5.86
C ILE A 232 -7.76 -3.53 -6.61
N ALA A 233 -6.91 -2.52 -6.74
CA ALA A 233 -7.17 -1.36 -7.58
C ALA A 233 -6.53 -1.60 -8.96
N VAL A 234 -7.34 -1.48 -10.01
CA VAL A 234 -6.92 -1.59 -11.40
C VAL A 234 -6.92 -0.19 -11.99
N GLN A 235 -5.77 0.26 -12.47
CA GLN A 235 -5.61 1.61 -13.00
C GLN A 235 -5.10 1.57 -14.44
N VAL A 236 -5.58 2.49 -15.26
CA VAL A 236 -5.03 2.79 -16.58
C VAL A 236 -4.47 4.21 -16.55
N ARG A 237 -3.23 4.38 -17.00
CA ARG A 237 -2.51 5.64 -16.87
C ARG A 237 -2.65 6.51 -18.12
N ARG A 238 -2.74 7.82 -17.88
CA ARG A 238 -2.48 8.84 -18.90
C ARG A 238 -0.98 8.96 -19.13
N THR A 239 -0.59 9.17 -20.37
CA THR A 239 0.78 9.56 -20.73
C THR A 239 0.75 10.98 -21.32
N PRO A 240 1.79 11.81 -21.15
CA PRO A 240 1.77 13.18 -21.65
C PRO A 240 1.53 13.28 -23.16
N GLU A 241 2.00 12.28 -23.91
CA GLU A 241 1.98 12.24 -25.36
C GLU A 241 0.80 11.41 -25.93
N ALA A 242 0.07 10.67 -25.10
CA ALA A 242 -0.98 9.75 -25.56
C ALA A 242 -2.03 9.41 -24.47
N PHE A 243 -3.19 8.91 -24.92
CA PHE A 243 -4.30 8.39 -24.10
C PHE A 243 -5.10 9.46 -23.34
N HIS A 244 -6.09 10.02 -24.04
CA HIS A 244 -7.12 10.90 -23.47
C HIS A 244 -8.28 10.09 -22.86
N ASP A 245 -9.13 10.76 -22.07
CA ASP A 245 -10.23 10.16 -21.29
C ASP A 245 -11.15 9.23 -22.08
N THR A 246 -11.36 9.51 -23.37
CA THR A 246 -12.16 8.70 -24.29
C THR A 246 -11.59 7.30 -24.49
N GLN A 247 -10.27 7.15 -24.43
CA GLN A 247 -9.55 5.88 -24.60
C GLN A 247 -9.35 5.14 -23.27
N LEU A 248 -9.34 5.86 -22.14
CA LEU A 248 -9.08 5.26 -20.82
C LEU A 248 -10.25 4.41 -20.32
N ARG A 249 -11.50 4.87 -20.50
CA ARG A 249 -12.67 4.14 -19.97
C ARG A 249 -12.81 2.74 -20.59
N PRO A 250 -12.76 2.56 -21.93
CA PRO A 250 -12.77 1.22 -22.54
C PRO A 250 -11.59 0.35 -22.09
N ALA A 251 -10.38 0.93 -22.01
CA ALA A 251 -9.19 0.22 -21.56
C ALA A 251 -9.32 -0.27 -20.12
N LEU A 252 -9.88 0.56 -19.21
CA LEU A 252 -10.15 0.17 -17.83
C LEU A 252 -11.13 -0.99 -17.75
N VAL A 253 -12.24 -0.94 -18.50
CA VAL A 253 -13.22 -2.04 -18.54
C VAL A 253 -12.55 -3.35 -18.98
N GLY A 254 -11.72 -3.30 -20.03
CA GLY A 254 -10.94 -4.45 -20.50
C GLY A 254 -9.98 -4.98 -19.44
N ALA A 255 -9.23 -4.09 -18.78
CA ALA A 255 -8.31 -4.44 -17.71
C ALA A 255 -9.02 -5.10 -16.52
N VAL A 256 -10.14 -4.53 -16.06
CA VAL A 256 -10.95 -5.08 -14.95
C VAL A 256 -11.48 -6.47 -15.31
N LYS A 257 -12.00 -6.68 -16.53
CA LYS A 257 -12.46 -8.01 -16.98
C LYS A 257 -11.33 -9.04 -16.95
N ARG A 258 -10.13 -8.68 -17.43
CA ARG A 258 -8.95 -9.55 -17.43
C ARG A 258 -8.49 -9.89 -16.00
N VAL A 259 -8.40 -8.89 -15.12
CA VAL A 259 -8.04 -9.09 -13.71
C VAL A 259 -9.06 -9.99 -13.00
N ARG A 260 -10.38 -9.72 -13.14
CA ARG A 260 -11.44 -10.56 -12.56
C ARG A 260 -11.38 -11.99 -13.06
N ARG A 261 -11.12 -12.21 -14.36
CA ARG A 261 -10.95 -13.54 -14.95
C ARG A 261 -9.77 -14.29 -14.29
N ARG A 262 -8.63 -13.63 -14.11
CA ARG A 262 -7.45 -14.22 -13.45
C ARG A 262 -7.68 -14.52 -11.96
N LEU A 263 -8.37 -13.64 -11.24
CA LEU A 263 -8.76 -13.88 -9.85
C LEU A 263 -9.70 -15.09 -9.73
N ARG A 264 -10.67 -15.22 -10.64
CA ARG A 264 -11.57 -16.39 -10.71
C ARG A 264 -10.81 -17.68 -10.99
N GLN A 265 -9.83 -17.65 -11.91
CA GLN A 265 -8.95 -18.82 -12.17
C GLN A 265 -8.17 -19.25 -10.92
N LYS A 266 -7.83 -18.29 -10.04
CA LYS A 266 -7.19 -18.55 -8.75
C LYS A 266 -8.17 -18.81 -7.60
N ASN A 267 -9.46 -19.04 -7.90
CA ASN A 267 -10.53 -19.27 -6.92
C ASN A 267 -10.66 -18.16 -5.87
N LEU A 268 -10.48 -16.90 -6.28
CA LEU A 268 -10.63 -15.72 -5.44
C LEU A 268 -11.81 -14.87 -5.94
N PRO A 269 -12.97 -14.92 -5.26
CA PRO A 269 -14.11 -14.11 -5.66
C PRO A 269 -13.80 -12.62 -5.44
N ALA A 270 -14.11 -11.82 -6.45
CA ALA A 270 -13.86 -10.38 -6.46
C ALA A 270 -15.13 -9.64 -6.89
N ARG A 271 -15.51 -8.63 -6.10
CA ARG A 271 -16.68 -7.77 -6.33
C ARG A 271 -16.22 -6.35 -6.65
N LEU A 272 -16.85 -5.70 -7.62
CA LEU A 272 -16.57 -4.31 -7.93
C LEU A 272 -17.20 -3.42 -6.85
N LEU A 273 -16.43 -2.46 -6.33
CA LEU A 273 -16.93 -1.57 -5.28
C LEU A 273 -17.86 -0.51 -5.86
N THR A 274 -19.02 -0.32 -5.23
CA THR A 274 -19.86 0.87 -5.44
C THR A 274 -19.20 2.10 -4.83
N GLU A 275 -19.71 3.29 -5.13
CA GLU A 275 -19.13 4.56 -4.63
C GLU A 275 -19.05 4.58 -3.09
N ASP A 276 -20.14 4.23 -2.41
CA ASP A 276 -20.18 4.19 -0.95
C ASP A 276 -19.22 3.13 -0.36
N ASN A 277 -19.13 1.95 -0.98
CA ASN A 277 -18.20 0.91 -0.54
C ASN A 277 -16.73 1.29 -0.81
N LEU A 278 -16.46 2.05 -1.87
CA LEU A 278 -15.14 2.59 -2.19
C LEU A 278 -14.70 3.65 -1.18
N LEU A 279 -15.60 4.56 -0.81
CA LEU A 279 -15.37 5.56 0.25
C LEU A 279 -15.08 4.86 1.58
N THR A 280 -15.89 3.87 1.93
CA THR A 280 -15.70 3.04 3.13
C THR A 280 -14.38 2.29 3.09
N ALA A 281 -14.04 1.65 1.96
CA ALA A 281 -12.76 0.95 1.80
C ALA A 281 -11.56 1.89 1.96
N SER A 282 -11.67 3.11 1.41
CA SER A 282 -10.63 4.14 1.51
C SER A 282 -10.45 4.64 2.94
N ALA A 283 -11.54 4.89 3.67
CA ALA A 283 -11.51 5.28 5.07
C ALA A 283 -10.91 4.17 5.96
N ILE A 284 -11.35 2.93 5.77
CA ILE A 284 -10.81 1.77 6.50
C ILE A 284 -9.32 1.61 6.21
N ALA A 285 -8.91 1.63 4.94
CA ALA A 285 -7.52 1.55 4.53
C ALA A 285 -6.69 2.63 5.22
N ALA A 286 -7.17 3.88 5.22
CA ALA A 286 -6.52 5.04 5.84
C ALA A 286 -6.55 5.06 7.37
N CYS A 287 -7.26 4.12 8.02
CA CYS A 287 -7.58 4.18 9.46
C CYS A 287 -8.25 5.50 9.85
N PHE A 288 -9.12 6.00 8.97
CA PHE A 288 -9.86 7.23 9.15
C PHE A 288 -11.18 6.94 9.89
N ASP A 289 -11.44 7.70 10.96
CA ASP A 289 -12.70 7.64 11.71
C ASP A 289 -13.72 8.57 11.04
N GLU A 290 -14.82 7.99 10.58
CA GLU A 290 -15.85 8.67 9.79
C GLU A 290 -16.78 9.54 10.64
N ARG A 291 -16.65 9.49 11.98
CA ARG A 291 -17.46 10.29 12.90
C ARG A 291 -17.16 11.78 12.72
N ARG A 292 -18.21 12.60 12.68
CA ARG A 292 -18.06 14.05 12.52
C ARG A 292 -17.38 14.67 13.76
N PRO A 293 -16.46 15.63 13.55
CA PRO A 293 -16.01 16.48 14.65
C PRO A 293 -17.23 17.22 15.23
N GLY A 294 -17.35 17.24 16.57
CA GLY A 294 -18.48 17.87 17.26
C GLY A 294 -19.69 16.96 17.56
N GLN A 295 -19.78 15.76 16.96
CA GLN A 295 -20.73 14.76 17.42
C GLN A 295 -20.17 14.11 18.69
N ALA A 296 -20.42 14.76 19.84
CA ALA A 296 -20.08 14.20 21.14
C ALA A 296 -20.58 12.76 21.19
N GLY A 297 -19.68 11.80 21.44
CA GLY A 297 -20.12 10.49 21.89
C GLY A 297 -21.04 10.65 23.10
N VAL A 298 -21.78 9.59 23.45
CA VAL A 298 -22.75 9.53 24.57
C VAL A 298 -22.21 10.08 25.91
N TYR A 299 -20.89 10.33 26.02
CA TYR A 299 -20.21 10.90 27.18
C TYR A 299 -19.41 12.19 26.95
N GLY A 300 -19.74 13.03 25.96
CA GLY A 300 -19.26 14.43 25.93
C GLY A 300 -17.78 14.68 25.59
N ARG A 301 -16.99 13.66 25.28
CA ARG A 301 -15.59 13.81 24.82
C ARG A 301 -15.49 13.74 23.30
N GLY A 302 -15.79 14.85 22.63
CA GLY A 302 -15.58 15.00 21.19
C GLY A 302 -14.29 15.79 20.92
N HIS A 303 -13.16 15.10 20.73
CA HIS A 303 -11.91 15.76 20.32
C HIS A 303 -11.35 15.11 19.04
N GLY A 304 -11.30 15.88 17.94
CA GLY A 304 -10.50 15.61 16.75
C GLY A 304 -10.97 14.49 15.81
N HIS A 305 -12.22 14.03 15.90
CA HIS A 305 -12.74 13.01 14.96
C HIS A 305 -12.76 13.57 13.52
N GLY A 306 -12.21 12.82 12.57
CA GLY A 306 -12.11 13.23 11.17
C GLY A 306 -10.97 14.19 10.84
N GLU A 307 -10.18 14.65 11.81
CA GLU A 307 -8.97 15.45 11.54
C GLU A 307 -7.81 14.58 11.07
N ALA A 308 -6.92 15.16 10.26
CA ALA A 308 -5.69 14.53 9.87
C ALA A 308 -4.51 15.50 9.95
N HIS A 309 -3.38 15.01 10.42
CA HIS A 309 -2.17 15.79 10.62
C HIS A 309 -0.93 15.09 10.09
N GLU A 310 -0.10 15.81 9.34
CA GLU A 310 1.19 15.32 8.86
C GLU A 310 2.37 15.93 9.64
N THR A 311 3.10 15.06 10.34
CA THR A 311 4.40 15.40 10.92
C THR A 311 5.53 14.95 9.99
N TRP A 312 6.76 15.38 10.27
CA TRP A 312 7.92 14.89 9.52
C TRP A 312 8.10 13.37 9.63
N ARG A 313 7.70 12.75 10.74
CA ARG A 313 7.97 11.32 11.03
C ARG A 313 6.73 10.43 10.95
N GLY A 314 5.56 11.02 10.68
CA GLY A 314 4.32 10.27 10.63
C GLY A 314 3.13 11.08 10.15
N TRP A 315 2.00 10.39 10.13
CA TRP A 315 0.69 10.92 9.83
C TRP A 315 -0.24 10.52 10.96
N THR A 316 -1.17 11.38 11.35
CA THR A 316 -2.18 11.06 12.36
C THR A 316 -3.55 11.23 11.72
N THR A 317 -4.42 10.24 11.86
CA THR A 317 -5.86 10.37 11.59
C THR A 317 -6.61 10.29 12.92
N GLY A 318 -7.34 11.34 13.28
CA GLY A 318 -7.93 11.48 14.61
C GLY A 318 -6.88 11.29 15.71
N GLN A 319 -6.96 10.17 16.43
CA GLN A 319 -6.07 9.83 17.54
C GLN A 319 -5.08 8.69 17.22
N LEU A 320 -5.05 8.20 15.98
CA LEU A 320 -4.20 7.08 15.56
C LEU A 320 -2.94 7.60 14.87
N PRO A 321 -1.79 7.70 15.56
CA PRO A 321 -0.52 7.97 14.92
C PRO A 321 -0.12 6.80 14.00
N GLN A 322 0.41 7.17 12.86
CA GLN A 322 0.79 6.28 11.78
C GLN A 322 2.17 6.62 11.26
N THR A 323 2.89 5.61 10.78
CA THR A 323 4.14 5.81 10.06
C THR A 323 4.23 4.82 8.90
N SER A 324 4.95 5.22 7.86
CA SER A 324 5.01 4.46 6.61
C SER A 324 6.43 4.15 6.22
N TYR A 325 6.61 2.99 5.63
CA TYR A 325 7.87 2.43 5.22
C TYR A 325 7.78 1.97 3.77
N ARG A 326 8.80 2.27 2.97
CA ARG A 326 8.95 1.74 1.62
C ARG A 326 9.99 0.63 1.64
N ILE A 327 9.74 -0.45 0.92
CA ILE A 327 10.74 -1.51 0.72
C ILE A 327 11.90 -0.94 -0.11
N SER A 328 13.08 -0.86 0.48
CA SER A 328 14.30 -0.39 -0.17
C SER A 328 15.16 -1.55 -0.67
N ARG A 329 15.08 -2.70 0.00
CA ARG A 329 15.66 -3.96 -0.44
C ARG A 329 14.60 -5.05 -0.35
N TRP A 330 14.35 -5.71 -1.47
CA TRP A 330 13.40 -6.81 -1.53
C TRP A 330 13.99 -8.05 -0.85
N PRO A 331 13.18 -8.82 -0.12
CA PRO A 331 13.61 -10.09 0.44
C PRO A 331 14.11 -11.09 -0.60
N ASP A 332 15.06 -11.92 -0.19
CA ASP A 332 15.57 -13.01 -1.01
C ASP A 332 14.53 -14.14 -1.03
N GLY A 333 14.08 -14.56 -2.21
CA GLY A 333 13.03 -15.57 -2.37
C GLY A 333 11.59 -15.02 -2.24
N GLY A 334 10.62 -15.91 -2.01
CA GLY A 334 9.21 -15.52 -1.93
C GLY A 334 8.91 -14.63 -0.72
N PHE A 335 8.14 -13.55 -0.90
CA PHE A 335 7.80 -12.61 0.16
C PHE A 335 6.69 -13.17 1.09
N PRO A 336 6.97 -13.50 2.38
CA PRO A 336 5.99 -14.08 3.29
C PRO A 336 5.06 -13.00 3.87
N LEU A 337 4.34 -12.32 2.98
CA LEU A 337 3.54 -11.12 3.24
C LEU A 337 2.60 -11.31 4.44
N ASP A 338 1.80 -12.38 4.41
CA ASP A 338 0.77 -12.58 5.43
C ASP A 338 1.34 -12.85 6.82
N GLN A 339 2.47 -13.55 6.89
CA GLN A 339 3.16 -13.79 8.15
C GLN A 339 3.77 -12.49 8.68
N LEU A 340 4.42 -11.72 7.81
CA LEU A 340 5.02 -10.44 8.19
C LEU A 340 3.96 -9.47 8.72
N LEU A 341 2.84 -9.32 8.02
CA LEU A 341 1.77 -8.38 8.42
C LEU A 341 1.12 -8.76 9.76
N ARG A 342 1.01 -10.05 10.11
CA ARG A 342 0.42 -10.50 11.38
C ARG A 342 1.36 -10.42 12.57
N GLN A 343 2.68 -10.47 12.35
CA GLN A 343 3.67 -10.49 13.42
C GLN A 343 4.09 -9.09 13.89
N VAL A 344 3.62 -8.04 13.23
CA VAL A 344 3.88 -6.66 13.64
C VAL A 344 2.84 -6.23 14.68
N PRO A 345 3.24 -5.80 15.89
CA PRO A 345 2.33 -5.42 16.97
C PRO A 345 1.78 -4.01 16.76
N ALA A 346 0.92 -3.85 15.75
CA ALA A 346 0.24 -2.59 15.43
C ALA A 346 -1.28 -2.76 15.54
N THR A 347 -1.99 -1.65 15.76
CA THR A 347 -3.47 -1.63 15.73
C THR A 347 -3.99 -1.94 14.33
N ALA A 348 -3.31 -1.43 13.31
CA ALA A 348 -3.49 -1.82 11.93
C ALA A 348 -2.16 -1.78 11.17
N VAL A 349 -1.99 -2.73 10.26
CA VAL A 349 -0.91 -2.80 9.29
C VAL A 349 -1.56 -2.79 7.91
N THR A 350 -1.32 -1.73 7.14
CA THR A 350 -1.82 -1.58 5.77
C THR A 350 -0.66 -1.66 4.79
N LEU A 351 -0.71 -2.58 3.85
CA LEU A 351 0.24 -2.68 2.75
C LEU A 351 -0.42 -2.25 1.45
N GLY A 352 0.26 -1.38 0.70
CA GLY A 352 -0.01 -1.13 -0.71
C GLY A 352 1.16 -1.66 -1.54
N MET A 353 0.88 -2.51 -2.52
CA MET A 353 1.86 -3.02 -3.47
C MET A 353 1.35 -2.79 -4.89
N ALA A 354 2.04 -1.96 -5.66
CA ALA A 354 1.67 -1.64 -7.04
C ALA A 354 2.62 -2.33 -8.02
N ALA A 355 2.04 -2.90 -9.08
CA ALA A 355 2.75 -3.45 -10.22
C ALA A 355 2.34 -2.70 -11.48
N LEU A 356 3.31 -2.14 -12.20
CA LEU A 356 3.12 -1.43 -13.46
C LEU A 356 3.77 -2.21 -14.59
N ARG A 357 3.05 -2.32 -15.70
CA ARG A 357 3.58 -2.71 -17.00
C ARG A 357 3.39 -1.55 -17.96
N ASP A 358 4.50 -0.98 -18.41
CA ASP A 358 4.51 0.11 -19.38
C ASP A 358 4.91 -0.43 -20.77
N PRO A 359 3.99 -0.49 -21.75
CA PRO A 359 4.30 -0.99 -23.09
C PRO A 359 5.41 -0.21 -23.80
N ALA A 360 5.65 1.06 -23.45
CA ALA A 360 6.63 1.90 -24.14
C ALA A 360 8.06 1.74 -23.59
N GLN A 361 8.22 1.37 -22.32
CA GLN A 361 9.51 1.29 -21.63
C GLN A 361 9.97 -0.16 -21.37
N SER A 362 9.10 -1.15 -21.61
CA SER A 362 9.42 -2.55 -21.37
C SER A 362 10.38 -3.08 -22.44
N ALA A 363 11.66 -3.24 -22.09
CA ALA A 363 12.67 -3.85 -22.97
C ALA A 363 12.39 -5.36 -23.23
N ARG A 364 11.61 -5.99 -22.35
CA ARG A 364 11.07 -7.35 -22.49
C ARG A 364 9.60 -7.34 -22.15
N GLU A 365 8.82 -8.20 -22.82
CA GLU A 365 7.37 -8.31 -22.63
C GLU A 365 6.96 -8.59 -21.17
N ASP A 366 7.86 -9.17 -20.37
CA ASP A 366 7.66 -9.54 -18.97
C ASP A 366 8.16 -8.54 -17.92
N ASP A 367 8.77 -7.41 -18.31
CA ASP A 367 9.31 -6.46 -17.33
C ASP A 367 8.20 -5.81 -16.50
N VAL A 368 8.35 -5.81 -15.16
CA VAL A 368 7.34 -5.26 -14.24
C VAL A 368 8.03 -4.38 -13.23
N GLU A 369 7.57 -3.14 -13.16
CA GLU A 369 7.98 -2.20 -12.14
C GLU A 369 7.14 -2.43 -10.88
N LEU A 370 7.80 -2.64 -9.74
CA LEU A 370 7.14 -2.83 -8.44
C LEU A 370 7.44 -1.69 -7.47
N GLU A 371 6.40 -1.27 -6.76
CA GLU A 371 6.48 -0.40 -5.60
C GLU A 371 5.72 -1.03 -4.42
N MET A 372 6.27 -0.92 -3.21
CA MET A 372 5.62 -1.41 -2.00
C MET A 372 5.80 -0.45 -0.83
N VAL A 373 4.67 -0.13 -0.20
CA VAL A 373 4.58 0.68 1.02
C VAL A 373 3.85 -0.10 2.11
N ILE A 374 4.43 -0.13 3.30
CA ILE A 374 3.83 -0.68 4.52
C ILE A 374 3.57 0.48 5.47
N ARG A 375 2.33 0.66 5.90
CA ARG A 375 1.90 1.65 6.88
C ARG A 375 1.45 0.97 8.15
N LEU A 376 1.99 1.45 9.26
CA LEU A 376 1.65 1.01 10.61
C LEU A 376 0.81 2.08 11.27
N ALA A 377 -0.28 1.70 11.93
CA ALA A 377 -1.06 2.55 12.81
C ALA A 377 -1.08 1.91 14.21
N ALA A 378 -0.86 2.71 15.25
CA ALA A 378 -0.84 2.24 16.62
C ALA A 378 -1.61 3.21 17.54
N THR A 379 -1.90 2.78 18.77
CA THR A 379 -2.63 3.58 19.75
C THR A 379 -1.86 4.81 20.25
N ASN A 380 -0.54 4.80 20.14
CA ASN A 380 0.34 5.92 20.51
C ASN A 380 1.70 5.79 19.81
N GLU A 381 2.53 6.84 19.92
CA GLU A 381 3.86 6.87 19.29
C GLU A 381 4.83 5.82 19.83
N ALA A 382 4.74 5.44 21.10
CA ALA A 382 5.61 4.43 21.69
C ALA A 382 5.33 3.04 21.10
N ALA A 383 4.04 2.66 21.02
CA ALA A 383 3.61 1.44 20.34
C ALA A 383 3.99 1.45 18.86
N LEU A 384 3.88 2.60 18.19
CA LEU A 384 4.28 2.77 16.79
C LEU A 384 5.79 2.53 16.60
N LYS A 385 6.63 3.02 17.52
CA LYS A 385 8.09 2.79 17.50
C LYS A 385 8.44 1.30 17.69
N VAL A 386 7.74 0.61 18.59
CA VAL A 386 7.89 -0.84 18.81
C VAL A 386 7.50 -1.61 17.54
N ALA A 387 6.35 -1.28 16.93
CA ALA A 387 5.88 -1.88 15.69
C ALA A 387 6.87 -1.68 14.54
N GLY A 388 7.43 -0.46 14.40
CA GLY A 388 8.45 -0.14 13.40
C GLY A 388 9.75 -0.93 13.60
N THR A 389 10.20 -1.08 14.85
CA THR A 389 11.38 -1.89 15.19
C THR A 389 11.15 -3.36 14.86
N ARG A 390 9.97 -3.90 15.17
CA ARG A 390 9.59 -5.28 14.83
C ARG A 390 9.52 -5.49 13.32
N LEU A 391 8.93 -4.56 12.57
CA LEU A 391 8.89 -4.62 11.10
C LEU A 391 10.30 -4.69 10.50
N ALA A 392 11.21 -3.83 10.96
CA ALA A 392 12.60 -3.82 10.49
C ALA A 392 13.30 -5.17 10.78
N ALA A 393 13.12 -5.73 11.98
CA ALA A 393 13.68 -7.03 12.34
C ALA A 393 13.12 -8.19 11.48
N LEU A 394 11.80 -8.18 11.23
CA LEU A 394 11.16 -9.20 10.38
C LEU A 394 11.63 -9.13 8.93
N LEU A 395 11.79 -7.93 8.37
CA LEU A 395 12.32 -7.75 7.02
C LEU A 395 13.78 -8.19 6.94
N HIS A 396 14.61 -7.79 7.91
CA HIS A 396 16.02 -8.17 7.95
C HIS A 396 16.20 -9.69 8.03
N ALA A 397 15.32 -10.39 8.75
CA ALA A 397 15.35 -11.86 8.85
C ALA A 397 15.14 -12.58 7.52
N VAL A 398 14.53 -11.92 6.52
CA VAL A 398 14.31 -12.46 5.17
C VAL A 398 15.17 -11.76 4.10
N GLY A 399 16.24 -11.08 4.50
CA GLY A 399 17.13 -10.36 3.58
C GLY A 399 16.59 -9.02 3.06
N GLY A 400 15.38 -8.63 3.46
CA GLY A 400 14.77 -7.36 3.09
C GLY A 400 15.18 -6.18 3.94
N ALA A 401 14.89 -4.98 3.47
CA ALA A 401 15.01 -3.74 4.22
C ALA A 401 13.92 -2.75 3.82
N ALA A 402 13.55 -1.88 4.76
CA ALA A 402 12.64 -0.79 4.49
C ALA A 402 13.15 0.54 5.05
N GLU A 403 12.79 1.60 4.34
CA GLU A 403 13.10 2.99 4.66
C GLU A 403 11.83 3.69 5.14
N ARG A 404 11.91 4.41 6.26
CA ARG A 404 10.77 5.24 6.72
C ARG A 404 10.60 6.45 5.81
N LEU A 405 9.37 6.72 5.41
CA LEU A 405 9.00 7.78 4.46
C LEU A 405 8.88 9.15 5.14
N ASP A 406 9.94 9.57 5.83
CA ASP A 406 10.01 10.86 6.53
C ASP A 406 9.70 12.01 5.55
N GLY A 407 8.81 12.93 5.94
CA GLY A 407 8.37 14.04 5.11
C GLY A 407 7.54 13.64 3.88
N ARG A 408 7.13 12.36 3.76
CA ARG A 408 6.36 11.81 2.63
C ARG A 408 5.17 10.95 3.07
N HIS A 409 4.68 11.15 4.29
CA HIS A 409 3.63 10.29 4.85
C HIS A 409 2.27 10.47 4.17
N ARG A 410 1.95 11.66 3.65
CA ARG A 410 0.74 11.86 2.82
C ARG A 410 0.79 11.03 1.53
N ALA A 411 1.91 11.08 0.81
CA ALA A 411 2.12 10.27 -0.40
C ALA A 411 2.10 8.77 -0.08
N ALA A 412 2.71 8.38 1.05
CA ALA A 412 2.66 7.00 1.53
C ALA A 412 1.24 6.55 1.91
N LEU A 413 0.45 7.44 2.52
CA LEU A 413 -0.96 7.19 2.81
C LEU A 413 -1.73 6.98 1.50
N LEU A 414 -1.53 7.85 0.51
CA LEU A 414 -2.08 7.69 -0.83
C LEU A 414 -1.72 6.31 -1.42
N ALA A 415 -0.44 5.93 -1.43
CA ALA A 415 0.03 4.62 -1.92
C ALA A 415 -0.54 3.39 -1.18
N THR A 416 -1.23 3.58 -0.05
CA THR A 416 -1.87 2.51 0.74
C THR A 416 -3.40 2.57 0.78
N VAL A 417 -4.02 3.48 0.01
CA VAL A 417 -5.48 3.49 -0.20
C VAL A 417 -5.85 2.95 -1.59
N PRO A 418 -7.11 2.52 -1.83
CA PRO A 418 -7.53 1.82 -3.04
C PRO A 418 -7.55 2.63 -4.34
N PHE A 419 -6.81 3.73 -4.40
CA PHE A 419 -6.61 4.54 -5.60
C PHE A 419 -5.21 5.13 -5.71
N GLY A 420 -4.32 4.77 -4.79
CA GLY A 420 -2.99 5.34 -4.68
C GLY A 420 -2.04 4.97 -5.80
N GLY A 421 -2.00 3.69 -6.16
CA GLY A 421 -1.05 3.11 -7.13
C GLY A 421 0.31 3.82 -7.17
N PHE A 422 0.67 4.31 -8.35
CA PHE A 422 1.89 5.09 -8.62
C PHE A 422 1.64 6.61 -8.60
N LEU A 423 0.73 7.10 -7.73
CA LEU A 423 0.47 8.54 -7.54
C LEU A 423 1.35 9.19 -6.48
N GLY A 424 2.19 8.41 -5.78
CA GLY A 424 3.00 8.83 -4.63
C GLY A 424 4.42 9.27 -4.95
#